data_AF-B2D295-F1
#
_entry.id   AF-B2D295-F1
#
_cell.length_a   1.000
_cell.length_b   1.000
_cell.length_c   1.000
_cell.angle_alpha   90.00
_cell.angle_beta   90.00
_cell.angle_gamma   90.00
#
_symmetry.space_group_name_H-M   'P 1'
#
loop_
_entity.id
_entity.type
_entity.pdbx_description
1 polymer ?
#
loop_
_entity_poly.entity_id
_entity_poly.type
_entity_poly.pdbx_seq_one_letter_code
_entity_poly.pdbx_strand_id
1 'polypeptide(L)'
;VELVRESDEELIVQLQCQRTLATAQFQSRFDQVNGQLQCGTDLCTVRKLCADPDFVSVLRMYFNDVEIEELHQLANRCDVNAHHVMD
;
A
#
# COMPACT_ATOMS: atom_id res chain seq x y z
N VAL A 1 8.24 1.47 4.97
CA VAL A 1 9.36 2.33 4.49
C VAL A 1 9.75 2.00 3.04
N GLU A 2 9.53 0.77 2.56
CA GLU A 2 9.76 0.39 1.15
C GLU A 2 8.92 1.18 0.14
N LEU A 3 7.58 1.23 0.29
CA LEU A 3 6.69 1.96 -0.63
C LEU A 3 6.99 3.47 -0.77
N VAL A 4 7.65 4.07 0.22
CA VAL A 4 8.01 5.50 0.23
C VAL A 4 9.12 5.78 -0.79
N ARG A 5 10.01 4.80 -1.04
CA ARG A 5 11.27 5.00 -1.80
C ARG A 5 11.16 4.61 -3.28
N GLU A 6 10.09 3.94 -3.66
CA GLU A 6 9.84 3.52 -5.04
C GLU A 6 9.42 4.69 -5.93
N SER A 7 9.72 4.58 -7.22
CA SER A 7 9.17 5.48 -8.23
C SER A 7 7.64 5.31 -8.35
N ASP A 8 6.94 6.30 -8.90
CA ASP A 8 5.49 6.20 -9.11
C ASP A 8 5.13 5.04 -10.06
N GLU A 9 5.97 4.74 -11.04
CA GLU A 9 5.76 3.65 -12.00
C GLU A 9 5.84 2.28 -11.34
N GLU A 10 6.88 2.03 -10.54
CA GLU A 10 7.03 0.81 -9.75
C GLU A 10 5.87 0.64 -8.78
N LEU A 11 5.52 1.72 -8.08
CA LEU A 11 4.45 1.71 -7.09
C LEU A 11 3.09 1.43 -7.72
N ILE A 12 2.81 1.93 -8.93
CA ILE A 12 1.58 1.58 -9.67
C ILE A 12 1.52 0.09 -9.95
N VAL A 13 2.61 -0.52 -10.42
CA VAL A 13 2.67 -1.96 -10.72
C VAL A 13 2.46 -2.78 -9.44
N GLN A 14 3.11 -2.40 -8.34
CA GLN A 14 2.91 -3.05 -7.06
C GLN A 14 1.46 -2.93 -6.59
N LEU A 15 0.86 -1.74 -6.62
CA LEU A 15 -0.52 -1.54 -6.18
C LEU A 15 -1.52 -2.33 -7.02
N GLN A 16 -1.30 -2.48 -8.33
CA GLN A 16 -2.11 -3.36 -9.18
C GLN A 16 -2.00 -4.83 -8.78
N CYS A 17 -0.78 -5.29 -8.46
CA CYS A 17 -0.57 -6.64 -7.93
C CYS A 17 -1.27 -6.82 -6.57
N GLN A 18 -1.11 -5.87 -5.65
CA GLN A 18 -1.72 -5.91 -4.32
C GLN A 18 -3.25 -5.98 -4.43
N ARG A 19 -3.85 -5.16 -5.30
CA ARG A 19 -5.30 -5.20 -5.56
C ARG A 19 -5.78 -6.54 -6.10
N THR A 20 -4.99 -7.19 -6.93
CA THR A 20 -5.32 -8.50 -7.51
C THR A 20 -5.27 -9.62 -6.46
N LEU A 21 -4.33 -9.54 -5.51
CA LEU A 21 -4.12 -10.56 -4.48
C LEU A 21 -4.86 -10.31 -3.17
N ALA A 22 -5.30 -9.06 -2.93
CA ALA A 22 -6.00 -8.65 -1.73
C ALA A 22 -7.33 -9.38 -1.56
N THR A 23 -7.73 -9.59 -0.32
CA THR A 23 -9.07 -10.06 0.00
C THR A 23 -10.12 -9.02 -0.41
N ALA A 24 -11.35 -9.47 -0.71
CA ALA A 24 -12.44 -8.56 -1.02
C ALA A 24 -12.74 -7.57 0.12
N GLN A 25 -12.53 -8.00 1.37
CA GLN A 25 -12.67 -7.15 2.54
C GLN A 25 -11.61 -6.03 2.54
N PHE A 26 -10.35 -6.38 2.32
CA PHE A 26 -9.28 -5.40 2.25
C PHE A 26 -9.43 -4.44 1.08
N GLN A 27 -9.85 -4.92 -0.10
CA GLN A 27 -10.16 -4.06 -1.24
C GLN A 27 -11.23 -3.02 -0.88
N SER A 28 -12.33 -3.44 -0.24
CA SER A 28 -13.37 -2.52 0.20
C SER A 28 -12.86 -1.52 1.24
N ARG A 29 -12.00 -1.97 2.16
CA ARG A 29 -11.38 -1.08 3.15
C ARG A 29 -10.50 -0.03 2.47
N PHE A 30 -9.67 -0.45 1.53
CA PHE A 30 -8.78 0.45 0.81
C PHE A 30 -9.58 1.50 0.01
N ASP A 31 -10.70 1.10 -0.61
CA ASP A 31 -11.61 2.04 -1.29
C ASP A 31 -12.22 3.07 -0.34
N GLN A 32 -12.57 2.67 0.88
CA GLN A 32 -13.05 3.61 1.90
C GLN A 32 -11.97 4.63 2.26
N VAL A 33 -10.73 4.19 2.44
CA VAL A 33 -9.60 5.07 2.76
C VAL A 33 -9.31 6.03 1.61
N ASN A 34 -9.36 5.55 0.36
CA ASN A 34 -9.31 6.40 -0.83
C ASN A 34 -10.38 7.50 -0.77
N GLY A 35 -11.62 7.14 -0.44
CA GLY A 35 -12.72 8.10 -0.27
C GLY A 35 -12.46 9.13 0.85
N GLN A 36 -11.99 8.68 2.01
CA GLN A 36 -11.68 9.54 3.16
C GLN A 36 -10.56 10.54 2.85
N LEU A 37 -9.54 10.10 2.10
CA LEU A 37 -8.42 10.93 1.67
C LEU A 37 -8.70 11.70 0.38
N GLN A 38 -9.91 11.60 -0.17
CA GLN A 38 -10.31 12.23 -1.44
C GLN A 38 -9.32 11.90 -2.58
N CYS A 39 -8.86 10.65 -2.61
CA CYS A 39 -7.95 10.14 -3.63
C CYS A 39 -8.74 9.29 -4.64
N GLY A 40 -8.56 9.58 -5.93
CA GLY A 40 -9.15 8.81 -7.03
C GLY A 40 -8.35 7.57 -7.43
N THR A 41 -7.14 7.40 -6.86
CA THR A 41 -6.24 6.28 -7.15
C THR A 41 -5.53 5.83 -5.87
N ASP A 42 -5.12 4.56 -5.84
CA ASP A 42 -4.36 4.00 -4.72
C ASP A 42 -3.00 4.68 -4.57
N LEU A 43 -2.37 5.07 -5.69
CA LEU A 43 -1.11 5.81 -5.69
C LEU A 43 -1.23 7.13 -4.91
N CYS A 44 -2.32 7.87 -5.12
CA CYS A 44 -2.58 9.11 -4.39
C CYS A 44 -2.64 8.86 -2.88
N THR A 45 -3.36 7.82 -2.46
CA THR A 45 -3.50 7.45 -1.05
C THR A 45 -2.15 7.09 -0.46
N VAL A 46 -1.40 6.18 -1.09
CA VAL A 46 -0.08 5.78 -0.60
C VAL A 46 0.87 6.96 -0.54
N ARG A 47 0.92 7.83 -1.54
CA ARG A 47 1.77 9.03 -1.51
C ARG A 47 1.39 10.03 -0.42
N LYS A 48 0.09 10.23 -0.16
CA LYS A 48 -0.35 11.07 0.97
C LYS A 48 0.05 10.48 2.31
N LEU A 49 -0.13 9.17 2.49
CA LEU A 49 0.30 8.48 3.72
C LEU A 49 1.83 8.54 3.88
N CYS A 50 2.59 8.36 2.80
CA CYS A 50 4.05 8.42 2.78
C CYS A 50 4.63 9.83 2.98
N ALA A 51 3.83 10.88 2.80
CA ALA A 51 4.25 12.26 3.04
C ALA A 51 4.36 12.57 4.55
N ASP A 52 3.74 11.76 5.40
CA ASP A 52 3.88 11.88 6.85
C ASP A 52 5.17 11.19 7.32
N PRO A 53 5.99 11.86 8.15
CA PRO A 53 7.22 11.27 8.70
C PRO A 53 6.96 10.03 9.58
N ASP A 54 5.76 9.88 10.15
CA ASP A 54 5.33 8.70 10.88
C ASP A 54 4.24 7.93 10.12
N PHE A 55 4.66 7.35 9.00
CA PHE A 55 3.83 6.51 8.13
C PHE A 55 3.04 5.43 8.88
N VAL A 56 3.64 4.79 9.89
CA VAL A 56 2.99 3.69 10.63
C VAL A 56 1.87 4.23 11.52
N SER A 57 2.09 5.35 12.20
CA SER A 57 1.04 5.97 13.01
C SER A 57 -0.11 6.47 12.15
N VAL A 58 0.17 7.06 10.98
CA VAL A 58 -0.90 7.48 10.05
C VAL A 58 -1.64 6.29 9.46
N LEU A 59 -0.95 5.22 9.06
CA LEU A 59 -1.59 3.97 8.63
C LEU A 59 -2.59 3.47 9.66
N ARG A 60 -2.22 3.47 10.95
CA ARG A 60 -3.10 3.06 12.06
C ARG A 60 -4.32 3.94 12.28
N MET A 61 -4.35 5.15 11.73
CA MET A 61 -5.57 5.98 11.74
C MET A 61 -6.62 5.45 10.75
N TYR A 62 -6.17 4.76 9.70
CA TYR A 62 -7.01 4.30 8.59
C TYR A 62 -7.19 2.79 8.53
N PHE A 63 -6.25 2.02 9.08
CA PHE A 63 -6.26 0.57 9.03
C PHE A 63 -6.05 -0.02 10.42
N ASN A 64 -6.71 -1.13 10.71
CA ASN A 64 -6.44 -1.91 11.92
C ASN A 64 -5.20 -2.81 11.74
N ASP A 65 -4.73 -3.43 12.82
CA ASP A 65 -3.50 -4.25 12.76
C ASP A 65 -3.59 -5.44 11.80
N VAL A 66 -4.77 -6.04 11.60
CA VAL A 66 -4.98 -7.14 10.65
C VAL A 66 -4.87 -6.63 9.20
N GLU A 67 -5.47 -5.48 8.92
CA GLU A 67 -5.41 -4.84 7.60
C GLU A 67 -3.99 -4.36 7.29
N ILE A 68 -3.26 -3.84 8.28
CA ILE A 68 -1.86 -3.45 8.12
C ILE A 68 -0.97 -4.67 7.84
N GLU A 69 -1.21 -5.78 8.54
CA GLU A 69 -0.50 -7.04 8.28
C GLU A 69 -0.80 -7.56 6.87
N GLU A 70 -2.05 -7.51 6.42
CA GLU A 70 -2.40 -7.87 5.04
C GLU A 70 -1.69 -6.95 4.02
N LEU A 71 -1.66 -5.64 4.26
CA LEU A 71 -0.92 -4.70 3.42
C LEU A 71 0.58 -5.03 3.36
N HIS A 72 1.21 -5.37 4.48
CA HIS A 72 2.61 -5.79 4.51
C HIS A 72 2.85 -7.09 3.74
N GLN A 73 1.99 -8.09 3.91
CA GLN A 73 2.10 -9.36 3.19
C GLN A 73 1.90 -9.16 1.68
N LEU A 74 0.94 -8.33 1.28
CA LEU A 74 0.72 -7.99 -0.12
C LEU A 74 1.90 -7.22 -0.70
N ALA A 75 2.46 -6.24 0.02
CA ALA A 75 3.65 -5.52 -0.39
C ALA A 75 4.83 -6.48 -0.62
N ASN A 76 5.14 -7.36 0.33
CA ASN A 76 6.23 -8.34 0.19
C ASN A 76 6.03 -9.31 -0.99
N ARG A 77 4.78 -9.70 -1.27
CA ARG A 77 4.47 -10.62 -2.38
C ARG A 77 4.51 -9.93 -3.74
N CYS A 78 4.24 -8.63 -3.77
CA CYS A 78 4.16 -7.82 -4.97
C CYS A 78 5.42 -7.01 -5.22
N ASP A 79 6.38 -7.03 -4.30
CA ASP A 79 7.68 -6.42 -4.47
C ASP A 79 8.47 -7.17 -5.54
N VAL A 80 8.49 -6.59 -6.73
CA VAL A 80 9.25 -7.08 -7.89
C VAL A 80 10.77 -6.91 -7.69
N ASN A 81 11.20 -6.06 -6.75
CA ASN A 81 12.61 -5.81 -6.44
C ASN A 81 13.16 -6.75 -5.34
N ALA A 82 12.30 -7.36 -4.51
CA ALA A 82 12.71 -8.42 -3.58
C ALA A 82 13.35 -9.63 -4.30
N HIS A 83 13.02 -9.85 -5.58
CA HIS A 83 13.63 -10.88 -6.42
C HIS A 83 14.98 -10.49 -7.05
N HIS A 84 15.45 -9.24 -6.90
CA HIS A 84 16.80 -8.86 -7.32
C HIS A 84 17.87 -9.10 -6.24
N VAL A 85 17.49 -9.68 -5.09
CA VAL A 85 18.40 -10.17 -4.05
C VAL A 85 18.29 -11.70 -3.94
N MET A 86 18.44 -12.40 -5.06
CA MET A 86 18.93 -13.78 -5.04
C MET A 86 20.17 -13.81 -5.95
N ASP A 87 21.33 -13.85 -5.30
CA ASP A 87 22.62 -14.25 -5.86
C ASP A 87 22.52 -15.57 -6.65
#